data_AF-A0A919WU47-F1
#
_entry.id   AF-A0A919WU47-F1
#
_cell.length_a   1.000
_cell.length_b   1.000
_cell.length_c   1.000
_cell.angle_alpha   90.00
_cell.angle_beta   90.00
_cell.angle_gamma   90.00
#
_symmetry.space_group_name_H-M   'P 1'
#
loop_
_entity.id
_entity.type
_entity.pdbx_description
1 polymer ?
#
loop_
_entity_poly.entity_id
_entity_poly.type
_entity_poly.pdbx_seq_one_letter_code
_entity_poly.pdbx_strand_id
1 'polypeptide(L)' 'MEKVFIMLAIVSFILSVALFVVEIVKNGFKESNFKPALLLFVVYIISVILFLLVHNN' A
#
# COMPACT_ATOMS: atom_id res chain seq x y z
N MET A 1 -1.98 -11.06 -16.21
CA MET A 1 -1.04 -10.70 -15.12
C MET A 1 -1.12 -9.21 -14.80
N GLU A 2 -1.04 -8.33 -15.80
CA GLU A 2 -1.18 -6.87 -15.65
C GLU A 2 -2.36 -6.40 -14.79
N LYS A 3 -3.58 -6.84 -15.12
CA LYS A 3 -4.79 -6.48 -14.35
C LYS A 3 -4.73 -6.90 -12.88
N VAL A 4 -4.01 -7.98 -12.57
CA VAL A 4 -3.84 -8.48 -11.19
C VAL A 4 -2.88 -7.58 -10.42
N PHE A 5 -1.75 -7.19 -11.03
CA PHE A 5 -0.80 -6.27 -10.39
C PHE A 5 -1.41 -4.89 -10.13
N ILE A 6 -2.20 -4.37 -11.07
CA ILE A 6 -2.87 -3.08 -10.90
C ILE A 6 -3.96 -3.17 -9.81
N MET A 7 -4.71 -4.26 -9.76
CA MET A 7 -5.70 -4.49 -8.70
C MET A 7 -5.03 -4.60 -7.34
N LEU A 8 -3.93 -5.36 -7.23
CA LEU A 8 -3.13 -5.46 -6.01
C LEU A 8 -2.59 -4.10 -5.56
N ALA A 9 -2.06 -3.31 -6.49
CA ALA A 9 -1.56 -1.96 -6.21
C ALA A 9 -2.67 -1.05 -5.66
N ILE A 10 -3.84 -1.02 -6.29
CA ILE A 10 -4.97 -0.19 -5.83
C ILE A 10 -5.44 -0.61 -4.44
N VAL A 11 -5.65 -1.91 -4.22
CA VAL A 11 -6.15 -2.43 -2.93
C VAL A 11 -5.15 -2.20 -1.81
N SER A 12 -3.86 -2.48 -2.05
CA SER A 12 -2.80 -2.25 -1.06
C SER A 12 -2.61 -0.78 -0.73
N PHE A 13 -2.73 0.11 -1.71
CA PHE A 13 -2.68 1.56 -1.50
C PHE A 13 -3.84 2.05 -0.62
N ILE A 14 -5.08 1.67 -0.97
CA ILE A 14 -6.27 2.07 -0.20
C ILE A 14 -6.17 1.56 1.24
N LEU A 15 -5.79 0.30 1.44
CA LEU A 15 -5.63 -0.28 2.77
C LEU A 15 -4.49 0.38 3.56
N SER A 16 -3.37 0.72 2.92
CA SER A 16 -2.27 1.44 3.56
C SER A 16 -2.73 2.79 4.09
N VAL A 17 -3.43 3.58 3.27
CA VAL A 17 -3.97 4.88 3.67
C VAL A 17 -5.02 4.73 4.76
N ALA A 18 -5.92 3.75 4.65
CA ALA A 18 -6.94 3.49 5.66
C ALA A 18 -6.31 3.15 7.01
N LEU A 19 -5.31 2.25 7.05
CA LEU A 19 -4.60 1.92 8.28
C LEU A 19 -3.86 3.12 8.85
N PHE A 20 -3.22 3.92 8.00
CA PHE A 20 -2.53 5.13 8.43
C PHE A 20 -3.49 6.13 9.11
N VAL A 21 -4.65 6.37 8.49
CA VAL A 21 -5.68 7.28 9.03
C VAL A 21 -6.28 6.71 10.32
N VAL A 22 -6.66 5.43 10.34
CA VAL A 22 -7.22 4.78 11.54
C VAL A 22 -6.26 4.87 12.71
N GLU A 23 -4.96 4.69 12.47
CA GLU A 23 -3.97 4.71 13.55
C GLU A 23 -3.76 6.11 14.11
N ILE A 24 -3.74 7.14 13.26
CA ILE A 24 -3.72 8.53 13.71
C ILE A 24 -4.98 8.88 14.51
N VAL A 25 -6.15 8.44 14.04
CA VAL A 25 -7.43 8.73 14.69
C VAL A 25 -7.55 8.03 16.05
N LYS A 26 -7.07 6.79 16.16
CA LYS A 26 -7.19 5.99 17.39
C LYS A 26 -6.10 6.29 18.42
N ASN A 27 -4.85 6.34 17.98
CA ASN A 27 -3.68 6.37 18.86
C ASN A 27 -2.98 7.74 18.86
N GLY A 28 -3.40 8.67 17.98
CA GLY A 28 -2.71 9.94 17.77
C GLY A 28 -1.35 9.75 17.09
N PHE A 29 -0.77 10.83 16.57
CA PHE A 29 0.44 10.73 15.74
C PHE A 29 1.67 10.15 16.48
N LYS A 30 1.79 10.40 17.80
CA LYS A 30 2.98 10.01 18.57
C LYS A 30 2.99 8.55 19.01
N GLU A 31 1.83 7.95 19.26
CA GLU A 31 1.72 6.55 19.71
C GLU A 31 1.21 5.61 18.62
N SER A 32 1.05 6.11 17.39
CA SER A 32 0.64 5.31 16.24
C SER A 32 1.70 4.29 15.83
N ASN A 33 1.29 3.05 15.61
CA ASN A 33 2.12 2.02 15.01
C ASN A 33 1.92 1.96 13.49
N PHE A 34 2.72 2.72 12.75
CA PHE A 34 2.61 2.78 11.28
C PHE A 34 3.18 1.56 10.55
N LYS A 35 3.79 0.58 11.25
CA LYS A 35 4.42 -0.59 10.60
C LYS A 35 3.47 -1.34 9.65
N PRO A 36 2.20 -1.61 9.97
CA PRO A 36 1.28 -2.31 9.07
C PRO A 36 0.94 -1.48 7.83
N ALA A 37 0.67 -0.18 8.01
CA ALA A 37 0.39 0.74 6.90
C ALA A 37 1.60 0.84 5.95
N LEU A 38 2.80 0.91 6.52
CA LEU A 38 4.06 1.02 5.79
C LEU A 38 4.39 -0.28 5.03
N LEU A 39 4.10 -1.44 5.62
CA LEU A 39 4.22 -2.74 4.93
C LEU A 39 3.32 -2.80 3.70
N LEU A 40 2.05 -2.41 3.83
CA LEU A 40 1.13 -2.36 2.67
C LEU A 40 1.56 -1.33 1.63
N PHE A 41 2.15 -0.22 2.06
CA PHE A 41 2.72 0.77 1.15
C PHE A 41 3.89 0.20 0.32
N VAL A 42 4.75 -0.59 0.95
CA VAL A 42 5.84 -1.29 0.25
C VAL A 42 5.29 -2.30 -0.75
N VAL A 43 4.24 -3.05 -0.39
CA VAL A 43 3.56 -3.98 -1.31
C VAL A 43 2.99 -3.25 -2.52
N TYR A 44 2.39 -2.07 -2.31
CA TYR A 44 1.93 -1.19 -3.39
C TYR A 44 3.08 -0.81 -4.32
N ILE A 45 4.19 -0.30 -3.79
CA ILE A 45 5.37 0.11 -4.58
C ILE A 45 5.90 -1.05 -5.42
N ILE A 46 6.09 -2.23 -4.81
CA ILE A 46 6.58 -3.42 -5.51
C ILE A 46 5.60 -3.84 -6.61
N SER A 47 4.30 -3.82 -6.34
CA SER A 47 3.27 -4.19 -7.32
C SER A 47 3.27 -3.25 -8.53
N VAL A 48 3.48 -1.95 -8.32
CA VAL A 48 3.61 -0.95 -9.39
C VAL A 48 4.89 -1.19 -10.20
N ILE A 49 6.03 -1.42 -9.54
CA ILE A 49 7.30 -1.71 -10.24
C ILE A 49 7.15 -2.97 -11.10
N LEU A 50 6.60 -4.04 -10.56
CA LEU A 50 6.36 -5.28 -11.31
C LEU A 50 5.39 -5.07 -12.47
N PHE A 51 4.33 -4.28 -12.28
CA PHE A 51 3.42 -3.92 -13.36
C PHE A 51 4.15 -3.20 -14.50
N LEU A 52 4.97 -2.18 -14.17
CA LEU A 52 5.73 -1.42 -15.17
C LEU A 52 6.74 -2.31 -15.92
N LEU A 53 7.42 -3.22 -15.21
CA LEU A 53 8.34 -4.17 -15.83
C LEU A 53 7.63 -5.15 -16.77
N VAL A 54 6.44 -5.62 -16.41
CA VAL A 54 5.65 -6.54 -17.27
C VAL A 54 5.04 -5.81 -18.45
N HIS A 55 4.63 -4.55 -18.28
CA HIS A 55 3.97 -3.76 -19.33
C HIS A 55 4.96 -3.19 -20.35
N ASN A 56 6.19 -2.88 -19.92
CA ASN A 56 7.24 -2.32 -20.78
C ASN A 56 8.09 -3.39 -21.50
N ASN A 57 7.69 -4.66 -21.47
CA ASN A 57 8.42 -5.81 -22.01
C ASN A 57 7.52 -6.59 -22.98
#